data_AF-A0A832A2F8-F1
#
_entry.id   AF-A0A832A2F8-F1
#
_cell.length_a   1.000
_cell.length_b   1.000
_cell.length_c   1.000
_cell.angle_alpha   90.00
_cell.angle_beta   90.00
_cell.angle_gamma   90.00
#
_symmetry.space_group_name_H-M   'P 1'
#
loop_
_entity.id
_entity.type
_entity.pdbx_description
1 polymer ?
#
loop_
_entity_poly.entity_id
_entity_poly.type
_entity_poly.pdbx_seq_one_letter_code
_entity_poly.pdbx_strand_id
1 'polypeptide(L)'
;MLPGIVNLRFDVSFSVPVVIIIEPSLEVWEQAYGKVYEVLDVIYGRLEKIYFLGNKTPYFVPTPREFRDRAPVWFGENRDRVNLIGPILEQLEKAQFRGMLLVFCAALPVDLEDWDPSDLRQRIRFVRTVGDASRSPDREMAMDAPPAFIVEGLDNPVKRLAIKGEGFVPLRVDFAPKGKAELHYSDGAFELVLPFREGRFQCHLQGLCKQSPPLLHIEREKGPVAAMEGTQEPPWFDEPRWEKIPEPVRPVLEAGIAKSDFVCPQCRRPHGHDTVLCPEGDVILQGMPRNTPMIFRKWDYLALYELFAYPLQGGERIITSQGKIYDWKEREWRFAGDVSSYAEVDHAVWGLFIRV
;
A
#
# COMPACT_ATOMS: atom_id res chain seq x y z
N MET A 1 -18.08 14.61 -11.15
CA MET A 1 -17.06 14.76 -10.09
C MET A 1 -15.81 15.31 -10.76
N LEU A 2 -15.24 16.39 -10.24
CA LEU A 2 -14.22 17.17 -10.94
C LEU A 2 -12.91 16.37 -11.12
N PRO A 3 -12.26 16.43 -12.30
CA PRO A 3 -10.86 16.02 -12.43
C PRO A 3 -10.02 16.90 -11.50
N GLY A 4 -9.13 16.31 -10.71
CA GLY A 4 -8.45 17.06 -9.67
C GLY A 4 -7.35 16.31 -8.96
N ILE A 5 -6.53 17.08 -8.24
CA ILE A 5 -5.53 16.55 -7.30
C ILE A 5 -6.27 16.04 -6.07
N VAL A 6 -6.03 14.80 -5.69
CA VAL A 6 -6.53 14.18 -4.46
C VAL A 6 -5.39 13.99 -3.47
N ASN A 7 -5.71 14.10 -2.18
CA ASN A 7 -4.82 13.71 -1.08
C ASN A 7 -5.50 12.58 -0.32
N LEU A 8 -4.88 11.41 -0.32
CA LEU A 8 -5.44 10.17 0.23
C LEU A 8 -4.49 9.53 1.23
N ARG A 9 -5.05 9.06 2.33
CA ARG A 9 -4.37 8.20 3.30
C ARG A 9 -4.83 6.77 3.16
N PHE A 10 -3.87 5.87 3.07
CA PHE A 10 -4.07 4.43 3.23
C PHE A 10 -3.42 3.98 4.53
N ASP A 11 -4.15 3.20 5.33
CA ASP A 11 -3.67 2.66 6.60
C ASP A 11 -4.15 1.22 6.69
N VAL A 12 -3.24 0.29 6.43
CA VAL A 12 -3.56 -1.13 6.25
C VAL A 12 -2.73 -1.98 7.18
N SER A 13 -3.37 -2.90 7.89
CA SER A 13 -2.67 -4.00 8.52
C SER A 13 -2.60 -5.19 7.56
N PHE A 14 -1.39 -5.60 7.18
CA PHE A 14 -1.17 -6.85 6.47
C PHE A 14 -1.23 -8.06 7.37
N SER A 15 -1.17 -7.86 8.69
CA SER A 15 -1.44 -8.92 9.64
C SER A 15 -2.87 -9.40 9.44
N VAL A 16 -3.02 -10.70 9.15
CA VAL A 16 -4.36 -11.29 9.02
C VAL A 16 -4.96 -11.31 10.42
N PRO A 17 -6.12 -10.65 10.66
CA PRO A 17 -6.76 -10.69 11.96
C PRO A 17 -7.15 -12.14 12.27
N VAL A 18 -7.06 -12.50 13.54
CA VAL A 18 -7.32 -13.86 14.00
C VAL A 18 -8.48 -13.81 14.97
N VAL A 19 -9.45 -14.68 14.72
CA VAL A 19 -10.51 -15.01 15.67
C VAL A 19 -10.19 -16.38 16.25
N ILE A 20 -10.18 -16.45 17.58
CA ILE A 20 -10.08 -17.72 18.30
C ILE A 20 -11.47 -18.21 18.64
N ILE A 21 -11.75 -19.48 18.40
CA ILE A 21 -12.98 -20.16 18.75
C ILE A 21 -12.60 -21.34 19.64
N ILE A 22 -13.22 -21.46 20.82
CA ILE A 22 -12.84 -22.44 21.83
C ILE A 22 -14.02 -23.37 22.10
N GLU A 23 -13.77 -24.68 22.14
CA GLU A 23 -14.74 -25.65 22.63
C GLU A 23 -14.90 -25.51 24.16
N PRO A 24 -16.10 -25.20 24.66
CA PRO A 24 -16.34 -25.07 26.10
C PRO A 24 -16.65 -26.43 26.74
N SER A 25 -15.76 -27.42 26.64
CA SER A 25 -15.92 -28.72 27.29
C SER A 25 -15.00 -28.86 28.51
N LEU A 26 -15.54 -29.35 29.63
CA LEU A 26 -14.77 -29.61 30.85
C LEU A 26 -13.62 -30.58 30.65
N GLU A 27 -13.81 -31.57 29.77
CA GLU A 27 -12.83 -32.63 29.53
C GLU A 27 -11.54 -32.11 28.89
N VAL A 28 -11.62 -30.96 28.19
CA VAL A 28 -10.55 -30.46 27.31
C VAL A 28 -10.18 -29.01 27.61
N TRP A 29 -10.86 -28.40 28.58
CA TRP A 29 -10.70 -26.99 28.93
C TRP A 29 -9.27 -26.64 29.32
N GLU A 30 -8.62 -27.43 30.19
CA GLU A 30 -7.27 -27.11 30.67
C GLU A 30 -6.25 -27.09 29.52
N GLN A 31 -6.37 -28.05 28.59
CA GLN A 31 -5.50 -28.15 27.40
C GLN A 31 -5.78 -27.01 26.42
N ALA A 32 -7.05 -26.75 26.12
CA ALA A 32 -7.47 -25.65 25.26
C ALA A 32 -7.00 -24.30 25.84
N TYR A 33 -7.20 -24.08 27.13
CA TYR A 33 -6.79 -22.88 27.83
C TYR A 33 -5.29 -22.66 27.79
N GLY A 34 -4.49 -23.68 28.11
CA GLY A 34 -3.03 -23.61 28.06
C GLY A 34 -2.54 -23.27 26.64
N LYS A 35 -3.06 -23.96 25.63
CA LYS A 35 -2.64 -23.74 24.24
C LYS A 35 -3.09 -22.39 23.69
N VAL A 36 -4.32 -21.97 23.99
CA VAL A 36 -4.81 -20.64 23.61
C VAL A 36 -3.92 -19.57 24.24
N TYR A 37 -3.56 -19.71 25.51
CA TYR A 37 -2.66 -18.77 26.18
C TYR A 37 -1.28 -18.69 25.48
N GLU A 38 -0.66 -19.83 25.13
CA GLU A 38 0.60 -19.86 24.37
C GLU A 38 0.50 -19.19 23.00
N VAL A 39 -0.59 -19.46 22.27
CA VAL A 39 -0.82 -18.87 20.94
C VAL A 39 -1.05 -17.36 21.06
N LEU A 40 -1.79 -16.93 22.08
CA LEU A 40 -2.07 -15.51 22.34
C LEU A 40 -0.80 -14.69 22.54
N ASP A 41 0.22 -15.22 23.20
CA ASP A 41 1.50 -14.52 23.35
C ASP A 41 2.17 -14.21 22.00
N VAL A 42 1.90 -15.01 20.96
CA VAL A 42 2.45 -14.81 19.61
C VAL A 42 1.53 -13.97 18.72
N ILE A 43 0.21 -14.09 18.87
CA ILE A 43 -0.78 -13.42 18.00
C ILE A 43 -1.45 -12.21 18.62
N TYR A 44 -1.02 -11.76 19.80
CA TYR A 44 -1.67 -10.72 20.59
C TYR A 44 -2.07 -9.46 19.79
N GLY A 45 -1.19 -8.95 18.90
CA GLY A 45 -1.49 -7.79 18.05
C GLY A 45 -2.40 -8.08 16.83
N ARG A 46 -2.85 -9.32 16.68
CA ARG A 46 -3.68 -9.82 15.57
C ARG A 46 -5.03 -10.35 16.05
N LEU A 47 -5.18 -10.60 17.35
CA LEU A 47 -6.42 -11.13 17.92
C LEU A 47 -7.52 -10.06 17.86
N GLU A 48 -8.62 -10.39 17.19
CA GLU A 48 -9.78 -9.49 17.17
C GLU A 48 -10.75 -9.85 18.30
N LYS A 49 -11.17 -11.12 18.36
CA LYS A 49 -12.22 -11.62 19.25
C LYS A 49 -11.97 -13.08 19.61
N ILE A 50 -12.49 -13.48 20.76
CA ILE A 50 -12.62 -14.87 21.17
C ILE A 50 -14.10 -15.26 21.19
N TYR A 51 -14.41 -16.45 20.71
CA TYR A 51 -15.73 -17.06 20.80
C TYR A 51 -15.64 -18.40 21.51
N PHE A 52 -16.78 -18.84 22.04
CA PHE A 52 -16.97 -20.21 22.45
C PHE A 52 -17.97 -20.87 21.50
N LEU A 53 -17.73 -22.12 21.14
CA LEU A 53 -18.64 -22.89 20.28
C LEU A 53 -20.06 -22.88 20.88
N GLY A 54 -21.06 -22.73 20.02
CA GLY A 54 -22.46 -22.55 20.38
C GLY A 54 -22.83 -21.16 20.89
N ASN A 55 -21.90 -20.19 20.93
CA ASN A 55 -22.14 -18.82 21.37
C ASN A 55 -21.75 -17.79 20.30
N LYS A 56 -22.73 -17.00 19.85
CA LYS A 56 -22.53 -15.90 18.89
C LYS A 56 -22.00 -14.61 19.53
N THR A 57 -21.88 -14.55 20.86
CA THR A 57 -21.39 -13.35 21.55
C THR A 57 -19.87 -13.42 21.66
N PRO A 58 -19.13 -12.44 21.08
CA PRO A 58 -17.68 -12.39 21.21
C PRO A 58 -17.24 -11.89 22.59
N TYR A 59 -16.09 -12.38 23.01
CA TYR A 59 -15.32 -11.88 24.15
C TYR A 59 -14.13 -11.08 23.62
N PHE A 60 -13.99 -9.85 24.09
CA PHE A 60 -12.87 -9.00 23.75
C PHE A 60 -11.70 -9.24 24.69
N VAL A 61 -10.53 -9.49 24.12
CA VAL A 61 -9.31 -9.79 24.88
C VAL A 61 -8.20 -8.85 24.42
N PRO A 62 -7.97 -7.75 25.14
CA PRO A 62 -6.94 -6.79 24.81
C PRO A 62 -5.59 -7.12 25.43
N THR A 63 -5.38 -8.22 26.17
CA THR A 63 -4.04 -8.74 26.55
C THR A 63 -4.09 -10.25 26.86
N PRO A 64 -2.98 -11.01 26.71
CA PRO A 64 -2.91 -12.41 27.17
C PRO A 64 -3.16 -12.54 28.68
N ARG A 65 -2.77 -11.54 29.47
CA ARG A 65 -3.07 -11.47 30.91
C ARG A 65 -4.56 -11.40 31.18
N GLU A 66 -5.31 -10.60 30.42
CA GLU A 66 -6.76 -10.53 30.57
C GLU A 66 -7.47 -11.83 30.17
N PHE A 67 -6.93 -12.56 29.19
CA PHE A 67 -7.40 -13.92 28.92
C PHE A 67 -7.21 -14.81 30.14
N ARG A 68 -6.00 -14.84 30.72
CA ARG A 68 -5.70 -15.64 31.92
C ARG A 68 -6.67 -15.36 33.06
N ASP A 69 -6.98 -14.07 33.29
CA ASP A 69 -7.80 -13.65 34.42
C ASP A 69 -9.31 -13.90 34.19
N ARG A 70 -9.79 -13.77 32.95
CA ARG A 70 -11.25 -13.79 32.64
C ARG A 70 -11.75 -15.06 31.98
N ALA A 71 -10.89 -15.80 31.27
CA ALA A 71 -11.29 -16.99 30.52
C ALA A 71 -11.96 -18.07 31.38
N PRO A 72 -11.59 -18.32 32.66
CA PRO A 72 -12.33 -19.26 33.52
C PRO A 72 -13.79 -18.85 33.74
N VAL A 73 -14.07 -17.56 33.84
CA VAL A 73 -15.44 -17.04 33.99
C VAL A 73 -16.23 -17.23 32.69
N TRP A 74 -15.63 -16.84 31.56
CA TRP A 74 -16.25 -17.03 30.25
C TRP A 74 -16.49 -18.50 29.93
N PHE A 75 -15.58 -19.38 30.31
CA PHE A 75 -15.79 -20.82 30.22
C PHE A 75 -17.00 -21.25 31.04
N GLY A 76 -17.11 -20.80 32.30
CA GLY A 76 -18.27 -21.09 33.15
C GLY A 76 -19.61 -20.68 32.52
N GLU A 77 -19.66 -19.58 31.76
CA GLU A 77 -20.84 -19.12 31.02
C GLU A 77 -21.21 -20.00 29.80
N ASN A 78 -20.26 -20.80 29.30
CA ASN A 78 -20.40 -21.53 28.04
C ASN A 78 -20.30 -23.05 28.18
N ARG A 79 -19.88 -23.58 29.35
CA ARG A 79 -19.50 -24.99 29.58
C ARG A 79 -20.55 -26.05 29.19
N ASP A 80 -21.82 -25.66 29.10
CA ASP A 80 -22.96 -26.55 28.83
C ASP A 80 -23.49 -26.36 27.38
N ARG A 81 -22.76 -25.65 26.52
CA ARG A 81 -23.16 -25.39 25.13
C ARG A 81 -22.78 -26.53 24.20
N VAL A 82 -23.58 -26.68 23.14
CA VAL A 82 -23.34 -27.65 22.07
C VAL A 82 -22.19 -27.17 21.17
N ASN A 83 -21.41 -28.12 20.66
CA ASN A 83 -20.31 -27.89 19.72
C ASN A 83 -20.82 -27.50 18.31
N LEU A 84 -21.38 -26.29 18.20
CA LEU A 84 -21.87 -25.68 16.96
C LEU A 84 -21.02 -24.47 16.57
N ILE A 85 -20.60 -24.37 15.32
CA ILE A 85 -19.82 -23.24 14.80
C ILE A 85 -20.68 -22.24 14.02
N GLY A 86 -21.82 -22.67 13.48
CA GLY A 86 -22.73 -21.88 12.65
C GLY A 86 -23.11 -20.52 13.25
N PRO A 87 -23.50 -20.42 14.54
CA PRO A 87 -23.84 -19.13 15.15
C PRO A 87 -22.71 -18.09 15.09
N ILE A 88 -21.45 -18.53 15.08
CA ILE A 88 -20.27 -17.67 14.97
C ILE A 88 -20.03 -17.31 13.50
N LEU A 89 -20.06 -18.31 12.60
CA LEU A 89 -19.80 -18.09 11.18
C LEU A 89 -20.84 -17.16 10.54
N GLU A 90 -22.13 -17.28 10.90
CA GLU A 90 -23.17 -16.34 10.44
C GLU A 90 -22.87 -14.89 10.84
N GLN A 91 -22.36 -14.69 12.05
CA GLN A 91 -22.03 -13.35 12.53
C GLN A 91 -20.81 -12.79 11.79
N LEU A 92 -19.79 -13.62 11.57
CA LEU A 92 -18.58 -13.24 10.86
C LEU A 92 -18.85 -12.98 9.37
N GLU A 93 -19.74 -13.74 8.75
CA GLU A 93 -20.17 -13.52 7.37
C GLU A 93 -20.91 -12.19 7.23
N LYS A 94 -21.87 -11.90 8.13
CA LYS A 94 -22.58 -10.61 8.19
C LYS A 94 -21.62 -9.44 8.39
N ALA A 95 -20.57 -9.63 9.18
CA ALA A 95 -19.50 -8.65 9.39
C ALA A 95 -18.47 -8.60 8.25
N GLN A 96 -18.63 -9.42 7.20
CA GLN A 96 -17.71 -9.57 6.10
C GLN A 96 -16.26 -9.85 6.54
N PHE A 97 -16.09 -10.64 7.60
CA PHE A 97 -14.79 -10.93 8.19
C PHE A 97 -13.83 -11.57 7.17
N ARG A 98 -12.62 -11.01 7.08
CA ARG A 98 -11.57 -11.44 6.13
C ARG A 98 -10.35 -12.10 6.80
N GLY A 99 -10.41 -12.35 8.11
CA GLY A 99 -9.31 -12.95 8.85
C GLY A 99 -9.32 -14.48 8.86
N MET A 100 -8.44 -15.04 9.70
CA MET A 100 -8.33 -16.48 9.95
C MET A 100 -9.11 -16.88 11.20
N LEU A 101 -9.58 -18.13 11.20
CA LEU A 101 -10.32 -18.72 12.31
C LEU A 101 -9.48 -19.85 12.91
N LEU A 102 -9.06 -19.71 14.16
CA LEU A 102 -8.41 -20.75 14.93
C LEU A 102 -9.45 -21.42 15.83
N VAL A 103 -9.79 -22.68 15.55
CA VAL A 103 -10.78 -23.43 16.32
C VAL A 103 -10.05 -24.45 17.19
N PHE A 104 -10.09 -24.26 18.50
CA PHE A 104 -9.54 -25.17 19.51
C PHE A 104 -10.64 -26.12 19.97
N CYS A 105 -10.59 -27.36 19.51
CA CYS A 105 -11.62 -28.37 19.79
C CYS A 105 -11.03 -29.78 19.79
N ALA A 106 -11.63 -30.69 20.56
CA ALA A 106 -11.28 -32.10 20.56
C ALA A 106 -11.91 -32.85 19.39
N ALA A 107 -13.11 -32.41 18.98
CA ALA A 107 -13.81 -32.94 17.80
C ALA A 107 -14.32 -31.78 16.93
N LEU A 108 -14.42 -32.03 15.62
CA LEU A 108 -14.96 -31.05 14.67
C LEU A 108 -16.39 -30.65 15.07
N PRO A 109 -16.77 -29.37 14.91
CA PRO A 109 -18.14 -28.91 15.15
C PRO A 109 -19.16 -29.70 14.33
N VAL A 110 -20.32 -29.95 14.92
CA VAL A 110 -21.33 -30.86 14.36
C VAL A 110 -21.93 -30.33 13.06
N ASP A 111 -22.08 -29.01 12.97
CA ASP A 111 -22.66 -28.28 11.83
C ASP A 111 -21.62 -27.78 10.82
N LEU A 112 -20.38 -28.31 10.87
CA LEU A 112 -19.30 -27.83 10.00
C LEU A 112 -19.57 -28.09 8.51
N GLU A 113 -20.21 -29.21 8.17
CA GLU A 113 -20.50 -29.62 6.79
C GLU A 113 -21.44 -28.63 6.08
N ASP A 114 -22.34 -27.99 6.84
CA ASP A 114 -23.26 -26.96 6.32
C ASP A 114 -22.52 -25.75 5.74
N TRP A 115 -21.23 -25.59 6.09
CA TRP A 115 -20.38 -24.46 5.70
C TRP A 115 -19.34 -24.80 4.63
N ASP A 116 -19.32 -26.02 4.10
CA ASP A 116 -18.37 -26.45 3.07
C ASP A 116 -18.26 -25.52 1.84
N PRO A 117 -19.35 -24.96 1.29
CA PRO A 117 -19.25 -24.03 0.15
C PRO A 117 -18.74 -22.63 0.53
N SER A 118 -18.61 -22.30 1.83
CA SER A 118 -18.27 -20.95 2.28
C SER A 118 -16.78 -20.64 2.19
N ASP A 119 -16.48 -19.38 1.88
CA ASP A 119 -15.14 -18.81 1.96
C ASP A 119 -14.55 -18.89 3.39
N LEU A 120 -15.42 -18.79 4.41
CA LEU A 120 -15.01 -18.85 5.81
C LEU A 120 -14.45 -20.21 6.17
N ARG A 121 -15.06 -21.30 5.70
CA ARG A 121 -14.59 -22.68 5.92
C ARG A 121 -13.15 -22.91 5.47
N GLN A 122 -12.74 -22.27 4.38
CA GLN A 122 -11.38 -22.36 3.83
C GLN A 122 -10.33 -21.66 4.73
N ARG A 123 -10.78 -20.71 5.56
CA ARG A 123 -9.96 -19.92 6.48
C ARG A 123 -9.93 -20.47 7.91
N ILE A 124 -10.64 -21.58 8.16
CA ILE A 124 -10.59 -22.30 9.43
C ILE A 124 -9.33 -23.16 9.49
N ARG A 125 -8.63 -23.08 10.62
CA ARG A 125 -7.60 -24.02 11.05
C ARG A 125 -8.04 -24.61 12.37
N PHE A 126 -8.06 -25.93 12.44
CA PHE A 126 -8.41 -26.65 13.66
C PHE A 126 -7.15 -26.96 14.43
N VAL A 127 -7.15 -26.64 15.72
CA VAL A 127 -6.12 -27.03 16.68
C VAL A 127 -6.75 -28.09 17.56
N ARG A 128 -6.38 -29.36 17.33
CA ARG A 128 -6.95 -30.45 18.13
C ARG A 128 -6.44 -30.40 19.56
N THR A 129 -7.35 -30.48 20.53
CA THR A 129 -7.00 -30.50 21.96
C THR A 129 -6.85 -31.92 22.52
N VAL A 130 -7.34 -32.95 21.81
CA VAL A 130 -7.23 -34.37 22.21
C VAL A 130 -6.98 -35.27 21.00
N GLY A 131 -6.09 -36.28 21.15
CA GLY A 131 -5.90 -37.38 20.20
C GLY A 131 -4.63 -37.31 19.34
N ASP A 132 -4.27 -38.46 18.75
CA ASP A 132 -3.06 -38.65 17.93
C ASP A 132 -3.23 -38.02 16.53
N ALA A 133 -2.27 -37.22 16.08
CA ALA A 133 -2.36 -36.38 14.87
C ALA A 133 -2.38 -37.17 13.53
N SER A 134 -2.42 -38.50 13.59
CA SER A 134 -2.19 -39.41 12.46
C SER A 134 -3.40 -39.66 11.56
N ARG A 135 -4.56 -39.01 11.81
CA ARG A 135 -5.82 -39.29 11.09
C ARG A 135 -6.63 -38.05 10.67
N SER A 136 -5.97 -36.95 10.34
CA SER A 136 -6.68 -35.70 10.08
C SER A 136 -6.58 -35.17 8.64
N PRO A 137 -7.64 -34.55 8.11
CA PRO A 137 -7.62 -33.85 6.82
C PRO A 137 -6.63 -32.67 6.82
N ASP A 138 -6.26 -32.18 5.63
CA ASP A 138 -5.23 -31.16 5.31
C ASP A 138 -5.30 -29.80 6.08
N ARG A 139 -6.22 -29.62 7.04
CA ARG A 139 -6.51 -28.36 7.76
C ARG A 139 -6.38 -28.46 9.28
N GLU A 140 -5.95 -29.59 9.82
CA GLU A 140 -5.80 -29.77 11.26
C GLU A 140 -4.32 -29.70 11.69
N MET A 141 -4.09 -29.07 12.84
CA MET A 141 -2.77 -28.90 13.44
C MET A 141 -2.67 -29.77 14.69
N ALA A 142 -1.54 -30.44 14.86
CA ALA A 142 -1.25 -31.22 16.06
C ALA A 142 -1.18 -30.29 17.29
N MET A 143 -1.69 -30.76 18.44
CA MET A 143 -1.64 -30.01 19.70
C MET A 143 -0.22 -29.64 20.12
N ASP A 144 0.72 -30.55 19.85
CA ASP A 144 2.14 -30.45 20.22
C ASP A 144 2.93 -29.51 19.30
N ALA A 145 2.29 -29.00 18.24
CA ALA A 145 2.94 -28.05 17.34
C ALA A 145 3.38 -26.80 18.11
N PRO A 146 4.63 -26.33 17.94
CA PRO A 146 5.06 -25.07 18.51
C PRO A 146 4.11 -23.93 18.09
N PRO A 147 3.83 -22.93 18.95
CA PRO A 147 3.00 -21.78 18.57
C PRO A 147 3.45 -21.10 17.26
N ALA A 148 4.76 -21.09 16.97
CA ALA A 148 5.32 -20.63 15.70
C ALA A 148 4.76 -21.39 14.47
N PHE A 149 4.60 -22.72 14.57
CA PHE A 149 4.05 -23.55 13.50
C PHE A 149 2.54 -23.26 13.28
N ILE A 150 1.80 -23.00 14.38
CA ILE A 150 0.40 -22.52 14.32
C ILE A 150 0.31 -21.19 13.59
N VAL A 151 1.31 -20.31 13.77
CA VAL A 151 1.37 -19.01 13.10
C VAL A 151 1.79 -19.11 11.62
N GLU A 152 2.70 -20.02 11.28
CA GLU A 152 3.10 -20.27 9.88
C GLU A 152 1.93 -20.82 9.03
N GLY A 153 1.09 -21.68 9.60
CA GLY A 153 -0.11 -22.20 8.92
C GLY A 153 -1.24 -21.18 8.68
N LEU A 154 -1.10 -19.98 9.27
CA LEU A 154 -2.01 -18.84 9.13
C LEU A 154 -1.51 -17.81 8.09
N ASP A 155 -0.35 -18.04 7.49
CA ASP A 155 0.31 -17.05 6.65
C ASP A 155 -0.23 -17.07 5.21
N ASN A 156 -0.56 -15.87 4.72
CA ASN A 156 -0.89 -15.60 3.33
C ASN A 156 -0.27 -14.24 3.02
N PRO A 157 1.07 -14.19 2.89
CA PRO A 157 1.79 -12.94 2.91
C PRO A 157 1.38 -12.07 1.72
N VAL A 158 1.50 -10.76 1.89
CA VAL A 158 1.34 -9.84 0.77
C VAL A 158 2.48 -10.11 -0.20
N LYS A 159 2.13 -10.32 -1.46
CA LYS A 159 3.07 -10.51 -2.56
C LYS A 159 3.33 -9.19 -3.27
N ARG A 160 2.30 -8.35 -3.40
CA ARG A 160 2.38 -7.10 -4.12
C ARG A 160 1.40 -6.08 -3.56
N LEU A 161 1.86 -4.83 -3.47
CA LEU A 161 1.08 -3.68 -3.06
C LEU A 161 1.19 -2.60 -4.14
N ALA A 162 0.05 -2.17 -4.69
CA ALA A 162 0.03 -1.20 -5.76
C ALA A 162 -1.16 -0.25 -5.67
N ILE A 163 -0.98 1.00 -6.07
CA ILE A 163 -2.06 1.98 -6.23
C ILE A 163 -2.31 2.19 -7.71
N LYS A 164 -3.57 2.05 -8.13
CA LYS A 164 -4.00 2.27 -9.51
C LYS A 164 -5.45 2.78 -9.58
N GLY A 165 -5.79 3.39 -10.70
CA GLY A 165 -7.11 3.93 -10.97
C GLY A 165 -7.18 4.53 -12.37
N GLU A 166 -8.39 4.74 -12.88
CA GLU A 166 -8.57 5.30 -14.22
C GLU A 166 -8.18 6.78 -14.25
N GLY A 167 -7.19 7.10 -15.09
CA GLY A 167 -6.59 8.44 -15.17
C GLY A 167 -5.82 8.86 -13.92
N PHE A 168 -5.42 7.90 -13.08
CA PHE A 168 -4.52 8.12 -11.97
C PHE A 168 -3.11 8.46 -12.45
N VAL A 169 -2.47 9.42 -11.78
CA VAL A 169 -1.02 9.67 -11.85
C VAL A 169 -0.55 10.03 -10.45
N PRO A 170 0.46 9.35 -9.88
CA PRO A 170 1.03 9.77 -8.61
C PRO A 170 1.83 11.07 -8.79
N LEU A 171 1.64 12.01 -7.87
CA LEU A 171 2.43 13.25 -7.81
C LEU A 171 3.48 13.13 -6.71
N ARG A 172 3.07 12.78 -5.49
CA ARG A 172 3.95 12.55 -4.34
C ARG A 172 3.43 11.40 -3.50
N VAL A 173 4.34 10.70 -2.83
CA VAL A 173 3.98 9.66 -1.89
C VAL A 173 4.92 9.70 -0.68
N ASP A 174 4.37 9.47 0.49
CA ASP A 174 5.12 9.22 1.71
C ASP A 174 4.53 7.99 2.40
N PHE A 175 5.37 7.06 2.84
CA PHE A 175 4.88 5.82 3.43
C PHE A 175 5.83 5.25 4.48
N ALA A 176 5.26 4.43 5.35
CA ALA A 176 5.95 3.66 6.38
C ALA A 176 5.57 2.18 6.26
N PRO A 177 6.55 1.25 6.25
CA PRO A 177 8.00 1.48 6.39
C PRO A 177 8.64 2.12 5.14
N LYS A 178 9.71 2.91 5.34
CA LYS A 178 10.43 3.60 4.25
C LYS A 178 11.07 2.59 3.27
N GLY A 179 11.09 2.94 1.99
CA GLY A 179 11.63 2.14 0.91
C GLY A 179 11.56 2.90 -0.43
N LYS A 180 11.84 2.22 -1.53
CA LYS A 180 11.74 2.80 -2.88
C LYS A 180 10.43 2.38 -3.53
N ALA A 181 9.58 3.34 -3.88
CA ALA A 181 8.41 3.12 -4.71
C ALA A 181 8.78 3.14 -6.20
N GLU A 182 8.04 2.41 -7.00
CA GLU A 182 8.26 2.30 -8.44
C GLU A 182 7.01 2.74 -9.20
N LEU A 183 7.21 3.62 -10.19
CA LEU A 183 6.15 4.04 -11.09
C LEU A 183 6.24 3.24 -12.38
N HIS A 184 5.19 2.48 -12.67
CA HIS A 184 5.06 1.69 -13.88
C HIS A 184 3.99 2.34 -14.77
N TYR A 185 4.21 2.28 -16.08
CA TYR A 185 3.27 2.76 -17.09
C TYR A 185 3.07 1.68 -18.13
N SER A 186 1.83 1.26 -18.32
CA SER A 186 1.43 0.23 -19.27
C SER A 186 -0.01 0.48 -19.71
N ASP A 187 -0.30 0.24 -20.99
CA ASP A 187 -1.66 0.29 -21.55
C ASP A 187 -2.43 1.58 -21.19
N GLY A 188 -1.75 2.73 -21.29
CA GLY A 188 -2.36 4.05 -21.06
C GLY A 188 -2.63 4.40 -19.59
N ALA A 189 -2.18 3.57 -18.64
CA ALA A 189 -2.40 3.75 -17.21
C ALA A 189 -1.10 3.77 -16.40
N PHE A 190 -1.12 4.50 -15.29
CA PHE A 190 -0.04 4.48 -14.31
C PHE A 190 -0.38 3.57 -13.13
N GLU A 191 0.63 2.87 -12.64
CA GLU A 191 0.57 2.05 -11.44
C GLU A 191 1.75 2.40 -10.54
N LEU A 192 1.45 2.76 -9.29
CA LEU A 192 2.46 3.02 -8.28
C LEU A 192 2.63 1.77 -7.42
N VAL A 193 3.74 1.06 -7.62
CA VAL A 193 4.11 -0.11 -6.81
C VAL A 193 4.83 0.36 -5.55
N LEU A 194 4.34 -0.07 -4.40
CA LEU A 194 4.81 0.37 -3.10
C LEU A 194 5.60 -0.75 -2.42
N PRO A 195 6.76 -0.43 -1.82
CA PRO A 195 7.46 -1.39 -0.99
C PRO A 195 6.65 -1.60 0.30
N PHE A 196 6.70 -2.81 0.82
CA PHE A 196 6.06 -3.12 2.08
C PHE A 196 6.93 -4.06 2.90
N ARG A 197 6.63 -4.14 4.19
CA ARG A 197 7.10 -5.20 5.09
C ARG A 197 5.88 -5.77 5.82
N GLU A 198 6.04 -6.93 6.42
CA GLU A 198 5.01 -7.52 7.29
C GLU A 198 4.56 -6.54 8.38
N GLY A 199 3.30 -6.68 8.81
CA GLY A 199 2.72 -5.82 9.83
C GLY A 199 1.84 -4.72 9.21
N ARG A 200 2.08 -3.46 9.58
CA ARG A 200 1.22 -2.32 9.21
C ARG A 200 1.89 -1.44 8.15
N PHE A 201 1.10 -0.94 7.22
CA PHE A 201 1.50 -0.03 6.16
C PHE A 201 0.67 1.23 6.22
N GLN A 202 1.35 2.36 6.22
CA GLN A 202 0.72 3.68 6.15
C GLN A 202 1.28 4.42 4.95
N CYS A 203 0.40 5.04 4.17
CA CYS A 203 0.78 5.78 2.97
C CYS A 203 -0.08 7.03 2.83
N HIS A 204 0.58 8.16 2.67
CA HIS A 204 0.02 9.43 2.25
C HIS A 204 0.32 9.62 0.77
N LEU A 205 -0.72 9.81 -0.03
CA LEU A 205 -0.64 9.93 -1.48
C LEU A 205 -1.21 11.27 -1.91
N GLN A 206 -0.45 12.02 -2.69
CA GLN A 206 -0.98 13.07 -3.53
C GLN A 206 -0.97 12.58 -4.98
N GLY A 207 -2.13 12.57 -5.62
CA GLY A 207 -2.30 12.04 -6.98
C GLY A 207 -3.23 12.90 -7.82
N LEU A 208 -3.01 12.90 -9.13
CA LEU A 208 -3.96 13.42 -10.10
C LEU A 208 -4.94 12.31 -10.48
N CYS A 209 -6.25 12.63 -10.50
CA CYS A 209 -7.29 11.68 -10.88
C CYS A 209 -8.27 12.33 -11.85
N LYS A 210 -8.69 11.59 -12.89
CA LYS A 210 -9.60 12.09 -13.93
C LYS A 210 -11.05 11.64 -13.76
N GLN A 211 -11.27 10.45 -13.22
CA GLN A 211 -12.60 9.86 -13.13
C GLN A 211 -12.97 9.44 -11.72
N SER A 212 -12.16 8.56 -11.12
CA SER A 212 -12.36 8.05 -9.77
C SER A 212 -11.07 8.17 -8.95
N PRO A 213 -11.19 8.28 -7.61
CA PRO A 213 -10.04 8.11 -6.73
C PRO A 213 -9.38 6.75 -6.95
N PRO A 214 -8.04 6.66 -6.91
CA PRO A 214 -7.34 5.39 -7.07
C PRO A 214 -7.56 4.51 -5.84
N LEU A 215 -7.47 3.20 -6.06
CA LEU A 215 -7.59 2.20 -5.01
C LEU A 215 -6.22 1.61 -4.71
N LEU A 216 -6.02 1.23 -3.45
CA LEU A 216 -4.91 0.39 -3.05
C LEU A 216 -5.28 -1.07 -3.30
N HIS A 217 -4.51 -1.73 -4.16
CA HIS A 217 -4.61 -3.14 -4.48
C HIS A 217 -3.60 -3.95 -3.67
N ILE A 218 -4.10 -5.02 -3.04
CA ILE A 218 -3.30 -5.93 -2.21
C ILE A 218 -3.41 -7.33 -2.82
N GLU A 219 -2.33 -7.79 -3.42
CA GLU A 219 -2.18 -9.15 -3.92
C GLU A 219 -1.46 -9.98 -2.86
N ARG A 220 -2.01 -11.15 -2.55
CA ARG A 220 -1.43 -12.14 -1.64
C ARG A 220 -1.09 -13.42 -2.42
N GLU A 221 -0.35 -14.33 -1.81
CA GLU A 221 -0.01 -15.61 -2.47
C GLU A 221 -1.24 -16.43 -2.87
N LYS A 222 -2.31 -16.35 -2.08
CA LYS A 222 -3.57 -17.08 -2.31
C LYS A 222 -4.77 -16.13 -2.27
N GLY A 223 -5.76 -16.41 -3.10
CA GLY A 223 -7.05 -15.72 -3.14
C GLY A 223 -7.11 -14.54 -4.13
N PRO A 224 -8.27 -13.88 -4.24
CA PRO A 224 -8.45 -12.75 -5.14
C PRO A 224 -7.70 -11.50 -4.66
N VAL A 225 -7.39 -10.59 -5.59
CA VAL A 225 -6.80 -9.28 -5.27
C VAL A 225 -7.83 -8.44 -4.52
N ALA A 226 -7.47 -7.99 -3.32
CA ALA A 226 -8.29 -7.05 -2.57
C ALA A 226 -8.06 -5.62 -3.07
N ALA A 227 -9.10 -4.79 -3.05
CA ALA A 227 -9.03 -3.38 -3.36
C ALA A 227 -9.61 -2.57 -2.19
N MET A 228 -8.97 -1.45 -1.85
CA MET A 228 -9.34 -0.59 -0.73
C MET A 228 -9.34 0.88 -1.14
N GLU A 229 -10.38 1.61 -0.74
CA GLU A 229 -10.46 3.05 -0.90
C GLU A 229 -9.58 3.77 0.14
N GLY A 230 -8.93 4.85 -0.29
CA GLY A 230 -8.18 5.73 0.60
C GLY A 230 -9.10 6.70 1.33
N THR A 231 -8.76 7.04 2.57
CA THR A 231 -9.45 8.10 3.30
C THR A 231 -8.94 9.45 2.80
N GLN A 232 -9.84 10.33 2.38
CA GLN A 232 -9.46 11.68 1.98
C GLN A 232 -8.90 12.46 3.19
N GLU A 233 -7.80 13.15 3.00
CA GLU A 233 -7.14 13.94 4.05
C GLU A 233 -6.80 15.36 3.56
N PRO A 234 -6.56 16.32 4.48
CA PRO A 234 -5.94 17.59 4.13
C PRO A 234 -4.59 17.38 3.41
N PRO A 235 -4.10 18.36 2.63
CA PRO A 235 -2.80 18.25 1.99
C PRO A 235 -1.69 17.86 2.98
N TRP A 236 -1.09 16.68 2.76
CA TRP A 236 0.01 16.16 3.58
C TRP A 236 1.37 16.75 3.16
N PHE A 237 1.48 17.11 1.88
CA PHE A 237 2.72 17.62 1.29
C PHE A 237 2.66 19.12 1.11
N ASP A 238 3.79 19.79 1.37
CA ASP A 238 3.96 21.18 0.99
C ASP A 238 3.88 21.34 -0.54
N GLU A 239 3.37 22.50 -0.97
CA GLU A 239 3.36 22.84 -2.40
C GLU A 239 4.79 22.91 -2.95
N PRO A 240 5.03 22.43 -4.19
CA PRO A 240 6.34 22.52 -4.80
C PRO A 240 6.81 23.98 -4.91
N ARG A 241 7.99 24.26 -4.35
CA ARG A 241 8.54 25.61 -4.32
C ARG A 241 9.19 25.97 -5.65
N TRP A 242 8.75 27.08 -6.23
CA TRP A 242 9.45 27.70 -7.34
C TRP A 242 10.63 28.52 -6.82
N GLU A 243 11.79 28.30 -7.41
CA GLU A 243 13.06 28.95 -7.05
C GLU A 243 13.50 29.95 -8.10
N LYS A 244 14.26 30.96 -7.69
CA LYS A 244 14.78 31.97 -8.63
C LYS A 244 15.93 31.41 -9.44
N ILE A 245 15.87 31.63 -10.75
CA ILE A 245 16.98 31.36 -11.66
C ILE A 245 18.15 32.30 -11.32
N PRO A 246 19.36 31.78 -11.10
CA PRO A 246 20.56 32.60 -10.85
C PRO A 246 20.81 33.56 -12.01
N GLU A 247 21.13 34.83 -11.70
CA GLU A 247 21.33 35.86 -12.72
C GLU A 247 22.36 35.50 -13.80
N PRO A 248 23.51 34.89 -13.47
CA PRO A 248 24.52 34.55 -14.48
C PRO A 248 24.04 33.54 -15.54
N VAL A 249 23.03 32.72 -15.24
CA VAL A 249 22.52 31.69 -16.16
C VAL A 249 21.28 32.13 -16.94
N ARG A 250 20.64 33.26 -16.56
CA ARG A 250 19.45 33.77 -17.27
C ARG A 250 19.68 33.97 -18.77
N PRO A 251 20.80 34.60 -19.23
CA PRO A 251 21.03 34.80 -20.67
C PRO A 251 21.18 33.48 -21.44
N VAL A 252 21.71 32.44 -20.78
CA VAL A 252 21.85 31.10 -21.39
C VAL A 252 20.48 30.46 -21.59
N LEU A 253 19.60 30.55 -20.58
CA LEU A 253 18.24 30.02 -20.68
C LEU A 253 17.40 30.79 -21.71
N GLU A 254 17.49 32.12 -21.75
CA GLU A 254 16.83 32.96 -22.77
C GLU A 254 17.25 32.55 -24.17
N ALA A 255 18.55 32.37 -24.39
CA ALA A 255 19.09 31.94 -25.67
C ALA A 255 18.66 30.52 -26.04
N GLY A 256 18.63 29.59 -25.07
CA GLY A 256 18.07 28.25 -25.24
C GLY A 256 16.62 28.26 -25.70
N ILE A 257 15.78 29.07 -25.05
CA ILE A 257 14.35 29.24 -25.38
C ILE A 257 14.17 29.88 -26.77
N ALA A 258 14.95 30.93 -27.07
CA ALA A 258 14.91 31.64 -28.35
C ALA A 258 15.59 30.86 -29.50
N LYS A 259 16.24 29.74 -29.19
CA LYS A 259 17.08 28.96 -30.11
C LYS A 259 18.18 29.79 -30.77
N SER A 260 18.78 30.69 -30.00
CA SER A 260 19.89 31.55 -30.42
C SER A 260 21.19 31.16 -29.73
N ASP A 261 22.33 31.48 -30.35
CA ASP A 261 23.63 31.28 -29.72
C ASP A 261 23.79 32.18 -28.48
N PHE A 262 24.65 31.76 -27.55
CA PHE A 262 24.97 32.54 -26.35
C PHE A 262 26.47 32.56 -26.08
N VAL A 263 26.92 33.56 -25.30
CA VAL A 263 28.30 33.63 -24.81
C VAL A 263 28.38 32.83 -23.51
N CYS A 264 29.17 31.75 -23.51
CA CYS A 264 29.29 30.91 -22.32
C CYS A 264 29.88 31.71 -21.15
N PRO A 265 29.24 31.66 -19.96
CA PRO A 265 29.72 32.38 -18.79
C PRO A 265 31.09 31.88 -18.28
N GLN A 266 31.50 30.67 -18.67
CA GLN A 266 32.76 30.04 -18.25
C GLN A 266 33.93 30.39 -19.20
N CYS A 267 33.88 29.94 -20.46
CA CYS A 267 34.98 30.13 -21.43
C CYS A 267 34.89 31.44 -22.24
N ARG A 268 33.79 32.20 -22.10
CA ARG A 268 33.52 33.47 -22.82
C ARG A 268 33.49 33.35 -24.35
N ARG A 269 33.34 32.14 -24.88
CA ARG A 269 33.16 31.87 -26.32
C ARG A 269 31.68 31.66 -26.67
N PRO A 270 31.28 31.89 -27.94
CA PRO A 270 29.94 31.57 -28.40
C PRO A 270 29.70 30.06 -28.42
N HIS A 271 28.53 29.63 -27.96
CA HIS A 271 28.04 28.26 -28.01
C HIS A 271 26.62 28.22 -28.59
N GLY A 272 26.27 27.09 -29.20
CA GLY A 272 24.93 26.85 -29.71
C GLY A 272 23.90 26.69 -28.59
N HIS A 273 22.64 27.04 -28.87
CA HIS A 273 21.53 27.05 -27.91
C HIS A 273 21.28 25.72 -27.17
N ASP A 274 21.68 24.59 -27.74
CA ASP A 274 21.53 23.24 -27.18
C ASP A 274 22.72 22.79 -26.32
N THR A 275 23.78 23.61 -26.26
CA THR A 275 25.00 23.28 -25.54
C THR A 275 24.78 23.40 -24.03
N VAL A 276 24.86 22.27 -23.32
CA VAL A 276 24.72 22.19 -21.86
C VAL A 276 26.06 22.02 -21.12
N LEU A 277 27.11 21.55 -21.80
CA LEU A 277 28.46 21.36 -21.24
C LEU A 277 29.46 22.32 -21.90
N CYS A 278 30.27 23.02 -21.11
CA CYS A 278 31.35 23.84 -21.65
C CYS A 278 32.55 22.94 -22.00
N PRO A 279 33.12 23.01 -23.22
CA PRO A 279 34.29 22.22 -23.61
C PRO A 279 35.55 22.50 -22.78
N GLU A 280 35.65 23.69 -22.18
CA GLU A 280 36.79 24.13 -21.36
C GLU A 280 36.46 24.10 -19.86
N GLY A 281 35.27 23.61 -19.48
CA GLY A 281 34.76 23.73 -18.12
C GLY A 281 33.73 22.66 -17.76
N ASP A 282 32.79 23.02 -16.90
CA ASP A 282 31.71 22.16 -16.39
C ASP A 282 30.37 22.54 -17.05
N VAL A 283 29.26 22.00 -16.55
CA VAL A 283 27.88 22.35 -16.94
C VAL A 283 27.69 23.87 -16.99
N ILE A 284 27.21 24.38 -18.13
CA ILE A 284 27.04 25.81 -18.40
C ILE A 284 26.06 26.46 -17.43
N LEU A 285 25.01 25.72 -17.05
CA LEU A 285 23.98 26.14 -16.12
C LEU A 285 24.40 25.90 -14.66
N GLN A 286 25.47 26.58 -14.24
CA GLN A 286 25.97 26.48 -12.86
C GLN A 286 24.92 26.94 -11.84
N GLY A 287 24.81 26.20 -10.73
CA GLY A 287 23.81 26.46 -9.68
C GLY A 287 22.42 25.92 -9.98
N MET A 288 22.19 25.32 -11.16
CA MET A 288 20.95 24.63 -11.47
C MET A 288 21.05 23.13 -11.13
N PRO A 289 19.96 22.47 -10.67
CA PRO A 289 19.93 21.03 -10.45
C PRO A 289 20.30 20.22 -11.70
N ARG A 290 21.02 19.11 -11.48
CA ARG A 290 21.46 18.15 -12.52
C ARG A 290 20.72 16.83 -12.36
N ASN A 291 20.64 16.04 -13.43
CA ASN A 291 20.05 14.69 -13.42
C ASN A 291 18.60 14.64 -12.90
N THR A 292 17.89 15.77 -13.02
CA THR A 292 16.46 15.89 -12.77
C THR A 292 15.84 16.80 -13.83
N PRO A 293 14.63 16.51 -14.33
CA PRO A 293 13.90 17.44 -15.16
C PRO A 293 13.56 18.70 -14.37
N MET A 294 13.64 19.82 -15.06
CA MET A 294 13.25 21.13 -14.56
C MET A 294 12.23 21.74 -15.50
N ILE A 295 11.31 22.51 -14.93
CA ILE A 295 10.45 23.41 -15.69
C ILE A 295 10.72 24.86 -15.29
N PHE A 296 10.58 25.79 -16.24
CA PHE A 296 10.84 27.21 -16.04
C PHE A 296 9.66 28.02 -16.48
N ARG A 297 9.39 29.10 -15.76
CA ARG A 297 8.50 30.17 -16.19
C ARG A 297 9.13 31.50 -15.79
N LYS A 298 9.33 32.39 -16.76
CA LYS A 298 10.04 33.67 -16.54
C LYS A 298 11.41 33.43 -15.86
N TRP A 299 11.59 33.94 -14.64
CA TRP A 299 12.82 33.86 -13.85
C TRP A 299 12.76 32.86 -12.71
N ASP A 300 11.77 31.97 -12.74
CA ASP A 300 11.55 30.95 -11.74
C ASP A 300 11.67 29.55 -12.36
N TYR A 301 12.21 28.61 -11.60
CA TYR A 301 12.33 27.22 -11.97
C TYR A 301 11.75 26.30 -10.89
N LEU A 302 11.33 25.11 -11.31
CA LEU A 302 10.91 24.03 -10.43
C LEU A 302 11.61 22.75 -10.87
N ALA A 303 12.37 22.14 -9.96
CA ALA A 303 12.99 20.85 -10.17
C ALA A 303 12.09 19.71 -9.67
N LEU A 304 12.02 18.60 -10.39
CA LEU A 304 11.07 17.50 -10.12
C LEU A 304 11.65 16.39 -9.22
N TYR A 305 12.59 16.71 -8.33
CA TYR A 305 13.35 15.72 -7.53
C TYR A 305 12.49 14.92 -6.54
N GLU A 306 11.47 15.54 -5.95
CA GLU A 306 10.56 14.93 -4.97
C GLU A 306 9.21 14.52 -5.56
N LEU A 307 9.06 14.65 -6.88
CA LEU A 307 7.81 14.43 -7.59
C LEU A 307 7.92 13.18 -8.47
N PHE A 308 6.84 12.40 -8.56
CA PHE A 308 6.69 11.39 -9.61
C PHE A 308 6.29 12.05 -10.93
N ALA A 309 5.40 13.03 -10.84
CA ALA A 309 4.97 13.86 -11.95
C ALA A 309 4.52 15.25 -11.49
N TYR A 310 4.48 16.18 -12.43
CA TYR A 310 3.93 17.51 -12.26
C TYR A 310 2.81 17.76 -13.27
N PRO A 311 1.63 18.21 -12.83
CA PRO A 311 0.51 18.50 -13.73
C PRO A 311 0.69 19.84 -14.45
N LEU A 312 0.37 19.87 -15.74
CA LEU A 312 0.35 21.00 -16.65
C LEU A 312 -1.04 21.13 -17.29
N GLN A 313 -1.38 22.28 -17.88
CA GLN A 313 -2.66 22.49 -18.59
C GLN A 313 -3.90 22.10 -17.76
N GLY A 314 -3.97 22.51 -16.49
CA GLY A 314 -5.07 22.12 -15.61
C GLY A 314 -5.14 20.61 -15.31
N GLY A 315 -4.02 19.90 -15.52
CA GLY A 315 -3.89 18.46 -15.32
C GLY A 315 -4.20 17.63 -16.56
N GLU A 316 -4.44 18.20 -17.75
CA GLU A 316 -4.60 17.42 -19.00
C GLU A 316 -3.27 16.95 -19.59
N ARG A 317 -2.15 17.53 -19.11
CA ARG A 317 -0.80 17.11 -19.45
C ARG A 317 0.00 16.89 -18.17
N ILE A 318 0.93 15.96 -18.21
CA ILE A 318 1.89 15.76 -17.12
C ILE A 318 3.32 15.69 -17.65
N ILE A 319 4.27 16.07 -16.80
CA ILE A 319 5.70 15.81 -16.97
C ILE A 319 6.17 14.96 -15.79
N THR A 320 6.78 13.81 -16.08
CA THR A 320 7.31 12.90 -15.04
C THR A 320 8.72 13.31 -14.61
N SER A 321 9.17 12.87 -13.44
CA SER A 321 10.57 13.06 -12.99
C SER A 321 11.61 12.31 -13.83
N GLN A 322 11.18 11.46 -14.76
CA GLN A 322 12.05 10.87 -15.78
C GLN A 322 12.14 11.71 -17.05
N GLY A 323 11.47 12.86 -17.09
CA GLY A 323 11.43 13.75 -18.26
C GLY A 323 10.51 13.26 -19.37
N LYS A 324 9.56 12.36 -19.08
CA LYS A 324 8.54 11.92 -20.04
C LYS A 324 7.29 12.78 -19.94
N ILE A 325 6.68 13.11 -21.08
CA ILE A 325 5.46 13.92 -21.19
C ILE A 325 4.31 13.02 -21.63
N TYR A 326 3.15 13.17 -20.98
CA TYR A 326 1.93 12.46 -21.34
C TYR A 326 0.75 13.42 -21.43
N ASP A 327 -0.12 13.20 -22.40
CA ASP A 327 -1.40 13.90 -22.57
C ASP A 327 -2.56 12.98 -22.21
N TRP A 328 -3.56 13.48 -21.51
CA TRP A 328 -4.82 12.75 -21.26
C TRP A 328 -5.74 12.89 -22.48
N LYS A 329 -6.02 11.77 -23.16
CA LYS A 329 -6.89 11.72 -24.35
C LYS A 329 -7.71 10.45 -24.33
N GLU A 330 -8.98 10.52 -24.71
CA GLU A 330 -9.84 9.33 -24.89
C GLU A 330 -9.87 8.39 -23.66
N ARG A 331 -9.75 8.94 -22.44
CA ARG A 331 -9.70 8.20 -21.16
C ARG A 331 -8.42 7.41 -20.90
N GLU A 332 -7.33 7.73 -21.59
CA GLU A 332 -6.01 7.15 -21.36
C GLU A 332 -4.92 8.22 -21.38
N TRP A 333 -3.81 7.96 -20.70
CA TRP A 333 -2.60 8.74 -20.85
C TRP A 333 -1.87 8.29 -22.10
N ARG A 334 -1.57 9.22 -23.01
CA ARG A 334 -0.80 8.95 -24.23
C ARG A 334 0.57 9.60 -24.11
N PHE A 335 1.62 8.82 -24.35
CA PHE A 335 2.98 9.35 -24.40
C PHE A 335 3.11 10.37 -25.54
N ALA A 336 3.50 11.60 -25.19
CA ALA A 336 3.64 12.70 -26.14
C ALA A 336 5.10 12.91 -26.58
N GLY A 337 6.06 12.46 -25.77
CA GLY A 337 7.49 12.59 -26.04
C GLY A 337 8.31 12.77 -24.77
N ASP A 338 9.61 12.93 -24.95
CA ASP A 338 10.54 13.28 -23.88
C ASP A 338 10.78 14.80 -23.85
N VAL A 339 11.12 15.32 -22.68
CA VAL A 339 11.58 16.70 -22.50
C VAL A 339 12.91 16.88 -23.22
N SER A 340 12.86 17.51 -24.38
CA SER A 340 14.04 18.00 -25.07
C SER A 340 14.53 19.32 -24.47
N SER A 341 15.78 19.69 -24.73
CA SER A 341 16.38 20.92 -24.21
C SER A 341 15.56 22.14 -24.63
N TYR A 342 15.03 22.87 -23.65
CA TYR A 342 14.28 24.12 -23.84
C TYR A 342 12.95 23.95 -24.59
N ALA A 343 12.34 22.76 -24.55
CA ALA A 343 11.03 22.53 -25.15
C ALA A 343 9.94 23.30 -24.40
N GLU A 344 9.04 23.98 -25.11
CA GLU A 344 7.81 24.49 -24.48
C GLU A 344 6.90 23.30 -24.15
N VAL A 345 6.65 23.09 -22.86
CA VAL A 345 5.86 21.95 -22.34
C VAL A 345 4.43 22.37 -21.98
N ASP A 346 4.25 23.64 -21.65
CA ASP A 346 2.96 24.31 -21.45
C ASP A 346 3.10 25.79 -21.86
N HIS A 347 2.00 26.53 -21.96
CA HIS A 347 2.01 27.93 -22.40
C HIS A 347 2.94 28.78 -21.52
N ALA A 348 4.02 29.29 -22.12
CA ALA A 348 5.08 30.03 -21.43
C ALA A 348 5.73 29.26 -20.26
N VAL A 349 5.77 27.93 -20.37
CA VAL A 349 6.51 27.03 -19.49
C VAL A 349 7.41 26.15 -20.32
N TRP A 350 8.71 26.19 -20.04
CA TRP A 350 9.72 25.42 -20.77
C TRP A 350 10.26 24.30 -19.91
N GLY A 351 10.55 23.15 -20.50
CA GLY A 351 11.22 22.02 -19.88
C GLY A 351 12.69 21.97 -20.26
N LEU A 352 13.53 21.50 -19.32
CA LEU A 352 14.93 21.15 -19.58
C LEU A 352 15.25 19.91 -18.78
N PHE A 353 15.95 18.96 -19.41
CA PHE A 353 16.52 17.83 -18.70
C PHE A 353 18.01 17.70 -19.02
N ILE A 354 18.85 18.12 -18.07
CA ILE A 354 20.30 17.99 -18.18
C ILE A 354 20.71 16.62 -17.60
N ARG A 355 21.10 15.69 -18.48
CA ARG A 355 21.71 14.41 -18.10
C ARG A 355 23.23 14.55 -18.23
N VAL A 356 23.96 14.37 -17.13
CA VAL A 356 25.43 14.44 -17.07
C VAL A 356 25.99 13.16 -16.49
#